data_AF-A0A2K6JW88-F1
#
_entry.id   AF-A0A2K6JW88-F1
#
_cell.length_a   1.000
_cell.length_b   1.000
_cell.length_c   1.000
_cell.angle_alpha   90.00
_cell.angle_beta   90.00
_cell.angle_gamma   90.00
#
_symmetry.space_group_name_H-M   'P 1'
#
loop_
_entity.id
_entity.type
_entity.pdbx_description
1 polymer ?
#
loop_
_entity_poly.entity_id
_entity_poly.type
_entity_poly.pdbx_seq_one_letter_code
_entity_poly.pdbx_strand_id
1 'polypeptide(L)'
;MAKPCGVRLRGEACKQVEIFRQNLFQEAEEFLYRFLPQKIIYLNQLLQEYSLNVADLTSLRDDEMETDKQEMKEVPKCGFLSRNEKVLFLLALVKPEVWSLKEKCILHLICKIEDGNDLGVAIQEKVLERVNAIKTKVEAFQTTISKYFSERRDAVAKASKETHVMDYRASVHQQDEAAYGELRAMVLDLRVYHISSGNLQKIVNPKGEEKPSMH
;
A
#
# COMPACT_ATOMS: atom_id res chain seq x y z
N MET A 1 -49.62 -10.12 -12.94
CA MET A 1 -48.98 -9.16 -13.85
C MET A 1 -48.29 -8.09 -13.02
N ALA A 2 -46.96 -8.05 -13.01
CA ALA A 2 -46.22 -6.99 -12.32
C ALA A 2 -46.34 -5.69 -13.14
N LYS A 3 -46.74 -4.59 -12.50
CA LYS A 3 -46.74 -3.26 -13.13
C LYS A 3 -45.29 -2.87 -13.46
N PRO A 4 -44.99 -2.34 -14.66
CA PRO A 4 -43.66 -1.83 -14.95
C PRO A 4 -43.38 -0.63 -14.03
N CYS A 5 -42.37 -0.75 -13.18
CA CYS A 5 -41.89 0.36 -12.37
C CYS A 5 -40.97 1.22 -13.23
N GLY A 6 -41.55 2.19 -13.95
CA GLY A 6 -40.79 3.15 -14.73
C GLY A 6 -40.21 4.23 -13.83
N VAL A 7 -38.92 4.13 -13.46
CA VAL A 7 -38.21 5.20 -12.75
C VAL A 7 -37.97 6.35 -13.73
N ARG A 8 -38.73 7.44 -13.61
CA ARG A 8 -38.50 8.66 -14.39
C ARG A 8 -37.46 9.53 -13.69
N LEU A 9 -36.21 9.48 -14.17
CA LEU A 9 -35.13 10.33 -13.68
C LEU A 9 -35.40 11.80 -14.04
N ARG A 10 -35.23 12.74 -13.09
CA ARG A 10 -35.30 14.19 -13.37
C ARG A 10 -34.13 14.58 -14.26
N GLY A 11 -34.36 15.50 -15.20
CA GLY A 11 -33.30 15.98 -16.11
C GLY A 11 -32.05 16.52 -15.40
N GLU A 12 -32.22 17.13 -14.23
CA GLU A 12 -31.10 17.58 -13.38
C GLU A 12 -30.28 16.41 -12.81
N ALA A 13 -30.94 15.34 -12.35
CA ALA A 13 -30.26 14.16 -11.84
C ALA A 13 -29.46 13.45 -12.95
N CYS A 14 -30.00 13.37 -14.18
CA CYS A 14 -29.26 12.84 -15.32
C CYS A 14 -28.01 13.68 -15.63
N LYS A 15 -28.10 15.02 -15.59
CA LYS A 15 -26.94 15.89 -15.81
C LYS A 15 -25.85 15.69 -14.76
N GLN A 16 -26.22 15.57 -13.48
CA GLN A 16 -25.24 15.32 -12.42
C GLN A 16 -24.54 13.98 -12.56
N VAL A 17 -25.27 12.92 -12.92
CA VAL A 17 -24.69 11.59 -13.19
C VAL A 17 -23.74 11.65 -14.40
N GLU A 18 -24.12 12.38 -15.45
CA GLU A 18 -23.29 12.50 -16.65
C GLU A 18 -21.98 13.26 -16.35
N ILE A 19 -22.04 14.36 -15.59
CA ILE A 19 -20.84 15.10 -15.15
C ILE A 19 -19.95 14.19 -14.30
N PHE A 20 -20.52 13.46 -13.35
CA PHE A 20 -19.76 12.51 -12.53
C PHE A 20 -19.07 11.44 -13.38
N ARG A 21 -19.80 10.87 -14.35
CA ARG A 21 -19.28 9.87 -15.27
C ARG A 21 -18.11 10.40 -16.10
N GLN A 22 -18.23 11.62 -16.64
CA GLN A 22 -17.16 12.25 -17.42
C GLN A 22 -15.91 12.51 -16.57
N ASN A 23 -16.07 13.07 -15.38
CA ASN A 23 -14.96 13.32 -14.46
C ASN A 23 -14.23 12.03 -14.10
N LEU A 24 -14.98 10.96 -13.83
CA LEU A 24 -14.44 9.66 -13.52
C LEU A 24 -13.63 9.08 -14.70
N PHE A 25 -14.14 9.16 -15.92
CA PHE A 25 -13.40 8.68 -17.11
C PHE A 25 -12.11 9.47 -17.33
N GLN A 26 -12.16 10.78 -17.12
CA GLN A 26 -10.96 11.61 -17.20
C GLN A 26 -9.93 11.23 -16.14
N GLU A 27 -10.36 11.01 -14.89
CA GLU A 27 -9.46 10.59 -13.81
C GLU A 27 -8.86 9.19 -14.07
N ALA A 28 -9.63 8.29 -14.66
CA ALA A 28 -9.17 6.96 -15.06
C ALA A 28 -8.11 7.02 -16.16
N GLU A 29 -8.30 7.87 -17.17
CA GLU A 29 -7.31 8.08 -18.23
C GLU A 29 -6.03 8.69 -17.68
N GLU A 30 -6.14 9.73 -16.83
CA GLU A 30 -4.98 10.31 -16.16
C GLU A 30 -4.24 9.27 -15.32
N PHE A 31 -4.99 8.42 -14.62
CA PHE A 31 -4.44 7.34 -13.83
C PHE A 31 -3.65 6.33 -14.70
N LEU A 32 -4.23 5.90 -15.82
CA LEU A 32 -3.62 4.90 -16.71
C LEU A 32 -2.40 5.44 -17.47
N TYR A 33 -2.52 6.63 -18.05
CA TYR A 33 -1.51 7.15 -18.98
C TYR A 33 -0.44 8.00 -18.29
N ARG A 34 -0.72 8.60 -17.13
CA ARG A 34 0.22 9.48 -16.44
C ARG A 34 0.69 8.89 -15.11
N PHE A 35 -0.25 8.61 -14.22
CA PHE A 35 0.08 8.20 -12.85
C PHE A 35 0.76 6.83 -12.80
N LEU A 36 0.23 5.82 -13.49
CA LEU A 36 0.76 4.45 -13.47
C LEU A 36 2.21 4.37 -13.96
N PRO A 37 2.56 4.88 -15.16
CA PRO A 37 3.95 4.85 -15.63
C PRO A 37 4.91 5.59 -14.70
N GLN A 38 4.51 6.76 -14.20
CA GLN A 38 5.31 7.53 -13.24
C GLN A 38 5.56 6.76 -11.94
N LYS A 39 4.52 6.10 -11.41
CA LYS A 39 4.64 5.27 -10.19
C LYS A 39 5.52 4.05 -10.40
N ILE A 40 5.48 3.39 -11.56
CA ILE A 40 6.39 2.28 -11.86
C ILE A 40 7.84 2.76 -11.83
N ILE A 41 8.15 3.89 -12.46
CA ILE A 41 9.50 4.46 -12.48
C ILE A 41 9.95 4.83 -11.06
N TYR A 42 9.11 5.53 -10.32
CA TYR A 42 9.39 5.92 -8.95
C TYR A 42 9.67 4.72 -8.04
N LEU A 43 8.80 3.70 -8.06
CA LEU A 43 8.98 2.50 -7.22
C LEU A 43 10.21 1.69 -7.64
N ASN A 44 10.57 1.69 -8.93
CA ASN A 44 11.83 1.11 -9.38
C ASN A 44 13.04 1.85 -8.80
N GLN A 45 13.03 3.18 -8.82
CA GLN A 45 14.10 4.00 -8.24
C GLN A 45 14.19 3.79 -6.73
N LEU A 46 13.05 3.81 -6.04
CA LEU A 46 12.96 3.55 -4.60
C LEU A 46 13.56 2.19 -4.23
N LEU A 47 13.27 1.14 -5.00
CA LEU A 47 13.85 -0.19 -4.81
C LEU A 47 15.36 -0.29 -5.10
N GLN A 48 15.98 0.72 -5.71
CA GLN A 48 17.44 0.80 -5.86
C GLN A 48 18.11 1.58 -4.72
N GLU A 49 17.34 2.25 -3.86
CA GLU A 49 17.92 2.99 -2.74
C GLU A 49 18.58 2.04 -1.73
N TYR A 50 19.68 2.50 -1.14
CA TYR A 50 20.40 1.75 -0.11
C TYR A 50 19.52 1.43 1.11
N SER A 51 18.59 2.34 1.42
CA SER A 51 17.60 2.19 2.49
C SER A 51 16.75 0.92 2.35
N LEU A 52 16.49 0.44 1.13
CA LEU A 52 15.70 -0.77 0.84
C LEU A 52 16.56 -1.96 0.37
N ASN A 53 17.88 -1.84 0.39
CA ASN A 53 18.84 -2.88 0.02
C ASN A 53 19.93 -3.09 1.09
N VAL A 54 19.51 -3.12 2.35
CA VAL A 54 20.38 -3.41 3.48
C VAL A 54 20.76 -4.88 3.44
N ALA A 55 22.03 -5.18 3.17
CA ALA A 55 22.55 -6.55 3.09
C ALA A 55 22.69 -7.20 4.47
N ASP A 56 23.06 -6.41 5.47
CA ASP A 56 23.21 -6.84 6.87
C ASP A 56 22.16 -6.16 7.75
N LEU A 57 21.14 -6.93 8.15
CA LEU A 57 20.04 -6.45 8.98
C LEU A 57 20.50 -6.07 10.40
N THR A 58 21.66 -6.53 10.85
CA THR A 58 22.21 -6.08 12.14
C THR A 58 22.53 -4.59 12.13
N SER A 59 22.81 -4.01 10.95
CA SER A 59 22.98 -2.56 10.80
C SER A 59 21.69 -1.77 11.05
N LEU A 60 20.52 -2.41 11.13
CA LEU A 60 19.27 -1.75 11.53
C LEU A 60 19.18 -1.55 13.05
N ARG A 61 20.05 -2.20 13.82
CA ARG A 61 20.07 -2.05 15.28
C ARG A 61 20.72 -0.72 15.62
N ASP A 62 20.04 0.08 16.43
CA ASP A 62 20.65 1.22 17.10
C ASP A 62 21.39 0.65 18.31
N ASP A 63 22.72 0.59 18.23
CA ASP A 63 23.58 -0.05 19.24
C ASP A 63 23.71 0.76 20.56
N GLU A 64 22.98 1.85 20.72
CA GLU A 64 22.99 2.69 21.93
C GLU A 64 22.12 2.08 23.06
N MET A 65 22.37 0.82 23.44
CA MET A 65 21.99 0.35 24.77
C MET A 65 23.18 0.54 25.71
N GLU A 66 23.47 1.79 26.05
CA GLU A 66 24.42 2.13 27.12
C GLU A 66 23.98 1.41 28.39
N THR A 67 24.74 0.39 28.77
CA THR A 67 24.59 -0.26 30.07
C THR A 67 25.46 0.54 31.02
N ASP A 68 24.81 1.34 31.88
CA ASP A 68 25.52 2.07 32.93
C ASP A 68 26.42 1.10 33.68
N LYS A 69 27.73 1.26 33.51
CA LYS A 69 28.76 0.55 34.26
C LYS A 69 28.77 1.14 35.67
N GLN A 70 27.76 0.83 36.48
CA GLN A 70 27.78 1.13 37.90
C GLN A 70 27.87 -0.14 38.73
N GLU A 71 28.84 -0.08 39.65
CA GLU A 71 29.33 -1.13 40.52
C GLU A 71 28.21 -1.78 41.34
N MET A 72 28.34 -3.10 41.51
CA MET A 72 27.66 -4.00 42.44
C MET A 72 26.65 -3.36 43.43
N LYS A 73 25.34 -3.54 43.17
CA LYS A 73 24.31 -4.07 44.11
C LYS A 73 22.85 -3.78 43.71
N GLU A 74 22.57 -2.98 42.68
CA GLU A 74 21.20 -2.79 42.17
C GLU A 74 20.97 -3.49 40.84
N VAL A 75 19.74 -3.97 40.60
CA VAL A 75 19.32 -4.54 39.32
C VAL A 75 19.61 -3.50 38.22
N PRO A 76 20.29 -3.85 37.11
CA PRO A 76 20.62 -2.89 36.06
C PRO A 76 19.35 -2.18 35.58
N LYS A 77 19.28 -0.86 35.74
CA LYS A 77 18.20 -0.04 35.20
C LYS A 77 18.33 -0.04 33.68
N CYS A 78 17.20 -0.22 32.98
CA CYS A 78 17.20 -0.20 31.52
C CYS A 78 17.51 1.22 31.03
N GLY A 79 18.50 1.36 30.15
CA GLY A 79 18.82 2.62 29.48
C GLY A 79 17.69 3.12 28.58
N PHE A 80 17.85 4.32 28.03
CA PHE A 80 16.87 4.89 27.10
C PHE A 80 16.80 4.07 25.81
N LEU A 81 15.64 3.47 25.53
CA LEU A 81 15.39 2.73 24.29
C LEU A 81 14.75 3.67 23.26
N SER A 82 15.57 4.19 22.37
CA SER A 82 15.14 5.10 21.30
C SER A 82 14.27 4.40 20.25
N ARG A 83 13.70 5.21 19.36
CA ARG A 83 12.95 4.73 18.20
C ARG A 83 13.93 4.43 17.06
N ASN A 84 13.63 3.39 16.29
CA ASN A 84 14.43 3.05 15.12
C ASN A 84 14.21 4.05 13.99
N GLU A 85 15.17 4.96 13.80
CA GLU A 85 15.06 6.04 12.82
C GLU A 85 15.10 5.52 11.37
N LYS A 86 15.78 4.39 11.13
CA LYS A 86 15.86 3.77 9.79
C LYS A 86 14.52 3.18 9.38
N VAL A 87 13.85 2.47 10.28
CA VAL A 87 12.50 1.94 10.04
C VAL A 87 11.49 3.08 9.90
N LEU A 88 11.61 4.15 10.70
CA LEU A 88 10.77 5.33 10.54
C LEU A 88 10.92 6.01 9.19
N PHE A 89 12.16 6.17 8.72
CA PHE A 89 12.45 6.74 7.41
C PHE A 89 11.78 5.92 6.31
N LEU A 90 11.92 4.59 6.35
CA LEU A 90 11.22 3.69 5.41
C LEU A 90 9.69 3.81 5.50
N LEU A 91 9.14 3.89 6.72
CA LEU A 91 7.71 4.09 6.91
C LEU A 91 7.22 5.41 6.29
N ALA A 92 8.02 6.48 6.35
CA ALA A 92 7.68 7.75 5.73
C ALA A 92 7.65 7.67 4.20
N LEU A 93 8.45 6.79 3.59
CA LEU A 93 8.45 6.54 2.15
C LEU A 93 7.32 5.60 1.70
N VAL A 94 7.05 4.53 2.47
CA VAL A 94 6.09 3.48 2.07
C VAL A 94 4.64 3.85 2.38
N LYS A 95 4.37 4.52 3.51
CA LYS A 95 3.00 4.89 3.91
C LYS A 95 2.24 5.68 2.84
N PRO A 96 2.80 6.73 2.21
CA PRO A 96 2.12 7.49 1.18
C PRO A 96 1.76 6.63 -0.03
N GLU A 97 2.62 5.68 -0.41
CA GLU A 97 2.39 4.80 -1.55
C GLU A 97 1.24 3.81 -1.31
N VAL A 98 1.16 3.25 -0.10
CA VAL A 98 0.04 2.39 0.33
C VAL A 98 -1.29 3.15 0.32
N TRP A 99 -1.28 4.39 0.82
CA TRP A 99 -2.48 5.26 0.80
C TRP A 99 -2.90 5.64 -0.61
N SER A 100 -1.94 6.05 -1.44
CA SER A 100 -2.19 6.43 -2.82
C SER A 100 -2.81 5.29 -3.63
N LEU A 101 -2.33 4.05 -3.42
CA LEU A 101 -2.91 2.87 -4.06
C LEU A 101 -4.34 2.60 -3.59
N LYS A 102 -4.64 2.78 -2.29
CA LYS A 102 -5.99 2.60 -1.74
C LYS A 102 -7.01 3.51 -2.43
N GLU A 103 -6.67 4.78 -2.57
CA GLU A 103 -7.52 5.78 -3.21
C GLU A 103 -7.74 5.45 -4.70
N LYS A 104 -6.67 5.11 -5.41
CA LYS A 104 -6.73 4.85 -6.86
C LYS A 104 -7.33 3.49 -7.24
N CYS A 105 -7.39 2.52 -6.32
CA CYS A 105 -8.14 1.27 -6.54
C CYS A 105 -9.64 1.50 -6.73
N ILE A 106 -10.20 2.56 -6.13
CA ILE A 106 -11.63 2.88 -6.25
C ILE A 106 -11.99 3.27 -7.69
N LEU A 107 -11.09 3.96 -8.40
CA LEU A 107 -11.33 4.39 -9.78
C LEU A 107 -11.47 3.20 -10.74
N HIS A 108 -10.64 2.17 -10.59
CA HIS A 108 -10.73 0.95 -11.40
C HIS A 108 -12.08 0.25 -11.30
N LEU A 109 -12.76 0.34 -10.15
CA LEU A 109 -14.05 -0.32 -9.93
C LEU A 109 -15.18 0.27 -10.80
N ILE A 110 -15.01 1.48 -11.32
CA ILE A 110 -16.10 2.24 -11.93
C ILE A 110 -15.95 2.32 -13.48
N CYS A 111 -14.79 1.96 -14.03
CA CYS A 111 -14.42 2.33 -15.40
C CYS A 111 -15.08 1.59 -16.57
N LYS A 112 -15.97 0.61 -16.39
CA LYS A 112 -16.89 0.19 -17.47
C LYS A 112 -17.88 -0.85 -16.97
N ILE A 113 -19.13 -0.44 -16.79
CA ILE A 113 -20.30 -1.32 -16.97
C ILE A 113 -20.87 -0.89 -18.32
N GLU A 114 -20.29 -1.40 -19.41
CA GLU A 114 -20.92 -1.31 -20.72
C GLU A 114 -21.75 -2.58 -20.93
N ASP A 115 -23.04 -2.36 -21.19
CA ASP A 115 -24.05 -3.37 -21.50
C ASP A 115 -23.69 -3.99 -22.87
N GLY A 116 -23.02 -5.15 -22.88
CA GLY A 116 -22.54 -5.73 -24.12
C GLY A 116 -21.83 -7.08 -23.98
N ASN A 117 -22.57 -8.15 -24.27
CA ASN A 117 -22.15 -9.55 -24.49
C ASN A 117 -21.40 -10.22 -23.31
N ASP A 118 -21.68 -11.51 -23.05
CA ASP A 118 -21.20 -12.24 -21.85
C ASP A 118 -19.67 -12.19 -21.64
N LEU A 119 -18.90 -12.00 -22.72
CA LEU A 119 -17.45 -11.83 -22.67
C LEU A 119 -17.02 -10.53 -21.98
N GLY A 120 -17.72 -9.42 -22.21
CA GLY A 120 -17.42 -8.13 -21.57
C GLY A 120 -17.66 -8.19 -20.07
N VAL A 121 -18.76 -8.84 -19.66
CA VAL A 121 -19.10 -9.07 -18.25
C VAL A 121 -18.05 -9.96 -17.58
N ALA A 122 -17.66 -11.07 -18.21
CA ALA A 122 -16.63 -11.97 -17.66
C ALA A 122 -15.26 -11.28 -17.47
N ILE A 123 -14.88 -10.39 -18.39
CA ILE A 123 -13.66 -9.58 -18.25
C ILE A 123 -13.81 -8.61 -17.07
N GLN A 124 -14.94 -7.90 -16.97
CA GLN A 124 -15.22 -6.97 -15.88
C GLN A 124 -15.18 -7.68 -14.51
N GLU A 125 -15.79 -8.85 -14.38
CA GLU A 125 -15.76 -9.64 -13.14
C GLU A 125 -14.33 -10.01 -12.74
N LYS A 126 -13.49 -10.42 -13.70
CA LYS A 126 -12.09 -10.75 -13.44
C LYS A 126 -11.24 -9.54 -13.05
N VAL A 127 -11.51 -8.37 -13.64
CA VAL A 127 -10.87 -7.11 -13.21
C VAL A 127 -11.32 -6.75 -11.79
N LEU A 128 -12.61 -6.87 -11.50
CA LEU A 128 -13.19 -6.59 -10.18
C LEU A 128 -12.61 -7.49 -9.09
N GLU A 129 -12.50 -8.80 -9.35
CA GLU A 129 -11.86 -9.77 -8.46
C GLU A 129 -10.42 -9.35 -8.13
N ARG A 130 -9.67 -8.97 -9.17
CA ARG A 130 -8.29 -8.51 -9.02
C ARG A 130 -8.20 -7.23 -8.18
N VAL A 131 -9.03 -6.23 -8.47
CA VAL A 131 -9.07 -4.97 -7.70
C VAL A 131 -9.42 -5.22 -6.23
N ASN A 132 -10.38 -6.09 -5.96
CA ASN A 132 -10.74 -6.47 -4.59
C ASN A 132 -9.58 -7.17 -3.86
N ALA A 133 -8.88 -8.09 -4.53
CA ALA A 133 -7.70 -8.74 -3.96
C ALA A 133 -6.60 -7.72 -3.58
N ILE A 134 -6.37 -6.72 -4.43
CA ILE A 134 -5.42 -5.64 -4.15
C ILE A 134 -5.90 -4.78 -2.99
N LYS A 135 -7.19 -4.41 -2.95
CA LYS A 135 -7.77 -3.65 -1.84
C LYS A 135 -7.56 -4.36 -0.50
N THR A 136 -7.86 -5.67 -0.43
CA THR A 136 -7.62 -6.47 0.77
C THR A 136 -6.14 -6.48 1.17
N LYS A 137 -5.23 -6.59 0.19
CA LYS A 137 -3.79 -6.56 0.45
C LYS A 137 -3.31 -5.21 0.98
N VAL A 138 -3.83 -4.11 0.42
CA VAL A 138 -3.53 -2.75 0.90
C VAL A 138 -4.05 -2.51 2.31
N GLU A 139 -5.23 -3.01 2.65
CA GLU A 139 -5.77 -2.97 4.02
C GLU A 139 -4.91 -3.78 5.00
N ALA A 140 -4.38 -4.94 4.55
CA ALA A 140 -3.41 -5.71 5.32
C ALA A 140 -2.11 -4.92 5.56
N PHE A 141 -1.58 -4.24 4.54
CA PHE A 141 -0.40 -3.38 4.70
C PHE A 141 -0.60 -2.27 5.73
N GLN A 142 -1.75 -1.58 5.70
CA GLN A 142 -2.10 -0.56 6.69
C GLN A 142 -2.16 -1.13 8.11
N THR A 143 -2.67 -2.36 8.24
CA THR A 143 -2.71 -3.08 9.52
C THR A 143 -1.30 -3.43 10.00
N THR A 144 -0.45 -3.99 9.15
CA THR A 144 0.95 -4.32 9.48
C THR A 144 1.74 -3.08 9.91
N ILE A 145 1.62 -1.97 9.18
CA ILE A 145 2.25 -0.69 9.52
C ILE A 145 1.81 -0.19 10.90
N SER A 146 0.52 -0.35 11.23
CA SER A 146 -0.02 0.09 12.52
C SER A 146 0.45 -0.82 13.66
N LYS A 147 0.50 -2.14 13.41
CA LYS A 147 0.92 -3.15 14.39
C LYS A 147 2.37 -3.00 14.82
N TYR A 148 3.27 -2.61 13.91
CA TYR A 148 4.68 -2.38 14.26
C TYR A 148 4.84 -1.46 15.47
N PHE A 149 4.11 -0.34 15.52
CA PHE A 149 4.22 0.60 16.63
C PHE A 149 3.75 0.00 17.96
N SER A 150 2.64 -0.74 17.96
CA SER A 150 2.14 -1.39 19.17
C SER A 150 3.03 -2.54 19.63
N GLU A 151 3.48 -3.39 18.70
CA GLU A 151 4.28 -4.58 18.99
C GLU A 151 5.68 -4.18 19.46
N ARG A 152 6.32 -3.20 18.80
CA ARG A 152 7.60 -2.64 19.25
C ARG A 152 7.46 -1.96 20.61
N ARG A 153 6.40 -1.17 20.84
CA ARG A 153 6.16 -0.54 22.14
C ARG A 153 6.05 -1.58 23.25
N ASP A 154 5.30 -2.65 23.02
CA ASP A 154 5.09 -3.69 24.02
C ASP A 154 6.39 -4.49 24.27
N ALA A 155 7.21 -4.74 23.24
CA ALA A 155 8.54 -5.32 23.37
C ALA A 155 9.49 -4.42 24.18
N VAL A 156 9.53 -3.12 23.88
CA VAL A 156 10.32 -2.12 24.63
C VAL A 156 9.86 -2.04 26.10
N ALA A 157 8.54 -2.06 26.34
CA ALA A 157 8.00 -2.04 27.69
C ALA A 157 8.44 -3.27 28.49
N LYS A 158 8.41 -4.47 27.89
CA LYS A 158 8.91 -5.70 28.53
C LYS A 158 10.41 -5.64 28.79
N ALA A 159 11.20 -5.22 27.79
CA ALA A 159 12.65 -5.06 27.93
C ALA A 159 13.05 -4.05 29.03
N SER A 160 12.23 -3.02 29.25
CA SER A 160 12.46 -2.03 30.30
C SER A 160 12.14 -2.55 31.72
N LYS A 161 11.16 -3.45 31.84
CA LYS A 161 10.70 -4.01 33.13
C LYS A 161 11.50 -5.23 33.55
N GLU A 162 11.77 -6.13 32.62
CA GLU A 162 12.45 -7.41 32.86
C GLU A 162 13.89 -7.35 32.34
N THR A 163 14.70 -6.49 32.96
CA THR A 163 16.05 -6.15 32.46
C THR A 163 17.05 -7.30 32.45
N HIS A 164 16.77 -8.36 33.21
CA HIS A 164 17.56 -9.58 33.29
C HIS A 164 17.25 -10.58 32.16
N VAL A 165 16.11 -10.43 31.47
CA VAL A 165 15.71 -11.31 30.36
C VAL A 165 16.15 -10.67 29.04
N MET A 166 17.32 -11.08 28.56
CA MET A 166 17.94 -10.49 27.36
C MET A 166 17.13 -10.76 26.07
N ASP A 167 16.28 -11.78 26.06
CA ASP A 167 15.39 -12.08 24.93
C ASP A 167 14.40 -10.95 24.62
N TYR A 168 14.01 -10.12 25.60
CA TYR A 168 13.17 -8.96 25.30
C TYR A 168 13.93 -7.87 24.54
N ARG A 169 15.22 -7.69 24.80
CA ARG A 169 16.06 -6.76 24.02
C ARG A 169 16.24 -7.29 22.61
N ALA A 170 16.51 -8.58 22.45
CA ALA A 170 16.55 -9.24 21.15
C ALA A 170 15.21 -9.11 20.41
N SER A 171 14.08 -9.22 21.12
CA SER A 171 12.74 -9.07 20.55
C SER A 171 12.52 -7.67 19.97
N VAL A 172 13.01 -6.60 20.60
CA VAL A 172 12.93 -5.23 20.04
C VAL A 172 13.65 -5.16 18.69
N HIS A 173 14.87 -5.69 18.61
CA HIS A 173 15.63 -5.74 17.35
C HIS A 173 14.92 -6.58 16.29
N GLN A 174 14.36 -7.72 16.68
CA GLN A 174 13.63 -8.58 15.76
C GLN A 174 12.34 -7.94 15.22
N GLN A 175 11.67 -7.10 16.01
CA GLN A 175 10.54 -6.29 15.51
C GLN A 175 10.99 -5.28 14.45
N ASP A 176 12.16 -4.66 14.61
CA ASP A 176 12.71 -3.72 13.63
C ASP A 176 13.15 -4.43 12.33
N GLU A 177 13.81 -5.58 12.45
CA GLU A 177 14.21 -6.41 11.30
C GLU A 177 12.99 -6.97 10.54
N ALA A 178 11.96 -7.44 11.25
CA ALA A 178 10.71 -7.89 10.64
C ALA A 178 9.99 -6.75 9.91
N ALA A 179 9.89 -5.57 10.53
CA ALA A 179 9.27 -4.40 9.92
C ALA A 179 10.00 -3.97 8.65
N TYR A 180 11.33 -4.03 8.64
CA TYR A 180 12.13 -3.78 7.43
C TYR A 180 11.77 -4.73 6.29
N GLY A 181 11.74 -6.03 6.56
CA GLY A 181 11.39 -7.06 5.58
C GLY A 181 9.99 -6.87 5.01
N GLU A 182 9.02 -6.59 5.88
CA GLU A 182 7.63 -6.30 5.51
C GLU A 182 7.54 -5.03 4.63
N LEU A 183 8.21 -3.94 5.00
CA LEU A 183 8.19 -2.70 4.22
C LEU A 183 8.82 -2.90 2.84
N ARG A 184 9.91 -3.64 2.75
CA ARG A 184 10.53 -3.99 1.46
C ARG A 184 9.62 -4.85 0.60
N ALA A 185 8.94 -5.84 1.20
CA ALA A 185 7.96 -6.68 0.51
C ALA A 185 6.77 -5.85 0.00
N MET A 186 6.27 -4.89 0.79
CA MET A 186 5.22 -3.96 0.37
C MET A 186 5.62 -3.19 -0.89
N VAL A 187 6.82 -2.61 -0.95
CA VAL A 187 7.28 -1.87 -2.14
C VAL A 187 7.35 -2.77 -3.38
N LEU A 188 7.83 -4.01 -3.23
CA LEU A 188 7.85 -4.99 -4.32
C LEU A 188 6.45 -5.32 -4.82
N ASP A 189 5.50 -5.53 -3.92
CA ASP A 189 4.10 -5.82 -4.23
C ASP A 189 3.41 -4.64 -4.93
N LEU A 190 3.66 -3.40 -4.46
CA LEU A 190 3.18 -2.18 -5.10
C LEU A 190 3.71 -2.09 -6.55
N ARG A 191 4.99 -2.40 -6.78
CA ARG A 191 5.55 -2.43 -8.15
C ARG A 191 4.85 -3.45 -9.03
N VAL A 192 4.68 -4.68 -8.54
CA VAL A 192 4.02 -5.76 -9.29
C VAL A 192 2.58 -5.39 -9.64
N TYR A 193 1.86 -4.72 -8.72
CA TYR A 193 0.56 -4.15 -8.99
C TYR A 193 0.62 -3.18 -10.18
N HIS A 194 1.45 -2.13 -10.10
CA HIS A 194 1.46 -1.09 -11.11
C HIS A 194 1.86 -1.63 -12.50
N ILE A 195 2.85 -2.54 -12.59
CA ILE A 195 3.21 -3.22 -13.85
C ILE A 195 2.03 -4.02 -14.40
N SER A 196 1.34 -4.77 -13.53
CA SER A 196 0.19 -5.57 -13.93
C SER A 196 -0.98 -4.74 -14.42
N SER A 197 -1.25 -3.60 -13.78
CA SER A 197 -2.31 -2.68 -14.18
C SER A 197 -2.00 -2.01 -15.52
N GLY A 198 -0.75 -1.65 -15.77
CA GLY A 198 -0.32 -1.17 -17.10
C GLY A 198 -0.51 -2.22 -18.20
N ASN A 199 -0.34 -3.50 -17.90
CA ASN A 199 -0.58 -4.59 -18.85
C ASN A 199 -2.07 -4.88 -19.08
N LEU A 200 -2.93 -4.70 -18.05
CA LEU A 200 -4.38 -4.90 -18.17
C LEU A 200 -5.00 -3.99 -19.23
N GLN A 201 -4.49 -2.77 -19.38
CA GLN A 201 -4.92 -1.82 -20.41
C GLN A 201 -4.76 -2.39 -21.84
N LYS A 202 -3.67 -3.11 -22.10
CA LYS A 202 -3.41 -3.77 -23.40
C LYS A 202 -4.36 -4.94 -23.64
N ILE A 203 -4.87 -5.57 -22.57
CA ILE A 203 -5.79 -6.71 -22.63
C ILE A 203 -7.24 -6.23 -22.84
N VAL A 204 -7.62 -5.10 -22.24
CA VAL A 204 -8.96 -4.53 -22.37
C VAL A 204 -9.16 -3.81 -23.72
N ASN A 205 -8.10 -3.34 -24.39
CA ASN A 205 -8.15 -2.84 -25.77
C ASN A 205 -7.08 -3.50 -26.66
N PRO A 206 -7.24 -4.78 -27.05
CA PRO A 206 -6.22 -5.53 -27.78
C PRO A 206 -6.05 -5.09 -29.23
N LYS A 207 -6.97 -4.29 -29.78
CA LYS A 207 -6.96 -3.85 -31.18
C LYS A 207 -6.40 -2.45 -31.40
N GLY A 208 -6.13 -1.67 -30.35
CA GLY A 208 -5.60 -0.32 -30.50
C GLY A 208 -6.48 0.57 -31.39
N GLU A 209 -7.81 0.43 -31.30
CA GLU A 209 -8.71 1.31 -32.06
C GLU A 209 -8.48 2.74 -31.56
N GLU A 210 -7.95 3.59 -32.46
CA GLU A 210 -7.84 5.02 -32.25
C GLU A 210 -9.24 5.56 -31.91
N LYS A 211 -9.34 6.27 -30.78
CA LYS A 211 -10.55 7.03 -30.47
C LYS A 211 -10.89 7.87 -31.71
N PRO A 212 -12.12 7.85 -32.23
CA PRO A 212 -12.50 8.77 -33.28
C PRO A 212 -12.29 10.18 -32.73
N SER A 213 -11.50 10.98 -33.44
CA SER A 213 -11.26 12.38 -33.09
C SER A 213 -12.61 13.08 -33.02
N MET A 214 -13.03 13.50 -31.83
CA MET A 214 -14.14 14.43 -31.71
C MET A 214 -13.65 15.81 -32.15
N HIS A 215 -13.83 16.11 -33.43
CA HIS A 215 -13.98 17.46 -33.95
C HIS A 215 -15.45 17.86 -33.93
#